data_AF-W2R6G4-F1
#
_entry.id   AF-W2R6G4-F1
#
_cell.length_a   1.000
_cell.length_b   1.000
_cell.length_c   1.000
_cell.angle_alpha   90.00
_cell.angle_beta   90.00
_cell.angle_gamma   90.00
#
_symmetry.space_group_name_H-M   'P 1'
#
loop_
_entity.id
_entity.type
_entity.pdbx_description
1 polymer ?
#
loop_
_entity_poly.entity_id
_entity_poly.type
_entity_poly.pdbx_seq_one_letter_code
_entity_poly.pdbx_strand_id
1 'polypeptide(L)'
;MPEASIRWPNNEASFIDYAEIIKLRHPLIQNGFCFVDGLNIPVAASSDGDVENAYYNGWTCSHYCSSIMAFAPDGCLIFCSLHATLQ
;
A
#
# COMPACT_ATOMS: atom_id res chain seq x y z
N MET A 1 20.94 -1.44 2.27
CA MET A 1 20.42 -1.09 3.61
C MET A 1 19.34 -2.11 3.99
N PRO A 2 19.67 -3.18 4.73
CA PRO A 2 18.71 -4.23 5.10
C PRO A 2 17.73 -3.82 6.22
N GLU A 3 17.96 -2.67 6.86
CA GLU A 3 17.17 -2.16 8.00
C GLU A 3 15.77 -1.65 7.64
N ALA A 4 15.52 -1.32 6.36
CA ALA A 4 14.24 -0.81 5.88
C ALA A 4 13.48 -1.92 5.15
N SER A 5 12.91 -2.86 5.91
CA SER A 5 12.06 -3.91 5.36
C SER A 5 10.62 -3.72 5.82
N ILE A 6 9.69 -3.77 4.87
CA ILE A 6 8.26 -3.78 5.14
C ILE A 6 7.90 -5.15 5.74
N ARG A 7 7.64 -5.20 7.04
CA ARG A 7 7.24 -6.43 7.74
C ARG A 7 6.21 -6.13 8.80
N TRP A 8 5.33 -7.11 9.02
CA TRP A 8 4.43 -7.12 10.17
C TRP A 8 5.23 -7.03 11.48
N PRO A 9 4.67 -6.39 12.51
CA PRO A 9 5.22 -6.47 13.86
C PRO A 9 5.34 -7.94 14.26
N ASN A 10 6.47 -8.31 14.84
CA ASN A 10 6.80 -9.69 15.17
C ASN A 10 6.65 -10.00 16.67
N ASN A 11 6.24 -9.03 17.47
CA ASN A 11 6.14 -9.13 18.92
C ASN A 11 4.82 -8.52 19.41
N GLU A 12 4.28 -9.11 20.48
CA GLU A 12 2.98 -8.73 21.05
C GLU A 12 2.99 -7.32 21.66
N ALA A 13 4.12 -6.89 22.23
CA ALA A 13 4.28 -5.55 22.80
C ALA A 13 4.02 -4.46 21.75
N SER A 14 4.56 -4.59 20.53
CA SER A 14 4.32 -3.64 19.44
C SER A 14 2.86 -3.56 19.03
N PHE A 15 2.11 -4.68 19.07
CA PHE A 15 0.67 -4.66 18.78
C PHE A 15 -0.11 -3.91 19.87
N ILE A 16 0.26 -4.12 21.14
CA ILE A 16 -0.35 -3.42 22.27
C ILE A 16 -0.06 -1.92 22.18
N ASP A 17 1.21 -1.54 21.98
CA ASP A 17 1.63 -0.14 21.85
C ASP A 17 0.85 0.56 20.72
N TYR A 18 0.73 -0.10 19.56
CA TYR A 18 -0.02 0.45 18.44
C TYR A 18 -1.52 0.61 18.74
N ALA A 19 -2.11 -0.37 19.43
CA ALA A 19 -3.50 -0.29 19.86
C ALA A 19 -3.74 0.86 20.84
N GLU A 20 -2.81 1.12 21.76
CA GLU A 20 -2.90 2.24 22.68
C GLU A 20 -2.80 3.60 21.94
N ILE A 21 -1.88 3.73 20.99
CA ILE A 21 -1.75 4.97 20.18
C ILE A 21 -3.02 5.23 19.37
N ILE A 22 -3.58 4.19 18.74
CA ILE A 22 -4.81 4.31 17.95
C ILE A 22 -5.98 4.68 18.85
N LYS A 23 -6.10 4.04 20.01
CA LYS A 23 -7.15 4.32 21.00
C LYS A 23 -7.06 5.73 21.58
N LEU A 24 -5.85 6.25 21.78
CA LEU A 24 -5.63 7.63 22.24
C LEU A 24 -6.23 8.65 21.25
N ARG A 25 -6.06 8.41 19.95
CA ARG A 25 -6.58 9.30 18.89
C ARG A 25 -8.04 9.02 18.53
N HIS A 26 -8.45 7.76 18.60
CA HIS A 26 -9.78 7.27 18.23
C HIS A 26 -10.34 6.34 19.32
N PRO A 27 -10.95 6.88 20.39
CA PRO A 27 -11.37 6.11 21.57
C PRO A 27 -12.39 4.99 21.30
N LEU A 28 -13.10 5.07 20.17
CA LEU A 28 -14.09 4.07 19.75
C LEU A 28 -13.46 2.84 19.08
N ILE A 29 -12.22 2.96 18.58
CA ILE A 29 -11.52 1.85 17.93
C ILE A 29 -10.79 1.06 19.03
N GLN A 30 -11.24 -0.17 19.25
CA GLN A 30 -10.62 -1.10 20.19
C GLN A 30 -9.79 -2.13 19.42
N ASN A 31 -8.57 -2.39 19.90
CA ASN A 31 -7.66 -3.41 19.36
C ASN A 31 -7.24 -3.22 17.89
N GLY A 32 -7.38 -2.00 17.34
CA GLY A 32 -6.81 -1.67 16.03
C GLY A 32 -5.31 -1.44 16.16
N PHE A 33 -4.50 -2.01 15.28
CA PHE A 33 -3.01 -1.90 15.35
C PHE A 33 -2.39 -1.28 14.09
N CYS A 34 -3.18 -1.10 13.03
CA CYS A 34 -2.74 -0.48 11.79
C CYS A 34 -3.91 0.15 11.04
N PHE A 35 -3.57 0.98 10.06
CA PHE A 35 -4.49 1.58 9.09
C PHE A 35 -4.23 0.99 7.71
N VAL A 36 -5.28 0.60 7.00
CA VAL A 36 -5.16 0.05 5.65
C VAL A 36 -5.73 1.05 4.66
N ASP A 37 -4.99 1.34 3.60
CA ASP A 37 -5.44 2.21 2.51
C ASP A 37 -5.17 1.57 1.14
N GLY A 38 -6.07 1.83 0.20
CA GLY A 38 -5.97 1.40 -1.18
C GLY A 38 -5.42 2.52 -2.05
N LEU A 39 -4.20 2.36 -2.55
CA LEU A 39 -3.56 3.37 -3.40
C LEU A 39 -3.44 2.86 -4.84
N ASN A 40 -3.94 3.62 -5.80
CA ASN A 40 -3.71 3.35 -7.22
C ASN A 40 -2.40 4.04 -7.64
N ILE A 41 -1.35 3.25 -7.80
CA ILE A 41 -0.04 3.78 -8.20
C ILE A 41 0.00 3.84 -9.73
N PRO A 42 0.27 5.00 -10.34
CA PRO A 42 0.48 5.08 -11.78
C PRO A 42 1.75 4.33 -12.15
N VAL A 43 1.64 3.36 -13.04
CA VAL A 43 2.80 2.66 -13.62
C VAL A 43 3.24 3.44 -14.86
N ALA A 44 4.55 3.57 -15.05
CA ALA A 44 5.10 4.23 -16.23
C ALA A 44 4.65 3.51 -17.51
N ALA A 45 4.00 4.27 -18.40
CA ALA A 45 3.72 3.88 -19.78
C ALA A 45 5.03 3.76 -20.58
N SER A 46 5.04 2.85 -21.55
CA SER A 46 6.18 2.69 -22.46
C SER A 46 6.41 3.99 -23.24
N SER A 47 7.66 4.39 -23.45
CA SER A 47 7.98 5.58 -24.24
C SER A 47 7.80 5.39 -25.76
N ASP A 48 7.41 4.19 -26.19
CA ASP A 48 7.29 3.81 -27.60
C ASP A 48 5.81 3.61 -27.99
N GLY A 49 5.22 4.68 -28.54
CA GLY A 49 3.79 4.73 -28.87
C GLY A 49 3.36 3.75 -29.96
N ASP A 50 4.29 3.29 -30.81
CA ASP A 50 3.98 2.32 -31.86
C ASP A 50 3.78 0.90 -31.30
N VAL A 51 4.50 0.55 -30.22
CA VAL A 51 4.31 -0.73 -29.51
C VAL A 51 3.06 -0.67 -28.64
N GLU A 52 2.80 0.45 -27.96
CA GLU A 52 1.58 0.62 -27.18
C GLU A 52 0.33 0.52 -28.05
N ASN A 53 0.30 1.19 -29.20
CA ASN A 53 -0.87 1.20 -30.09
C ASN A 53 -1.10 -0.15 -30.82
N ALA A 54 -0.06 -0.98 -30.97
CA ALA A 54 -0.17 -2.31 -31.58
C ALA A 54 -0.73 -3.38 -30.64
N TYR A 55 -0.49 -3.24 -29.32
CA TYR A 55 -0.93 -4.21 -28.31
C TYR A 55 -2.09 -3.72 -27.44
N TYR A 56 -2.28 -2.40 -27.33
CA TYR A 56 -3.30 -1.76 -26.52
C TYR A 56 -4.09 -0.76 -27.37
N ASN A 57 -5.42 -0.90 -27.36
CA ASN A 57 -6.34 -0.01 -28.04
C ASN A 57 -6.18 1.37 -27.39
N GLY A 58 -5.52 2.31 -28.07
CA GLY A 58 -5.02 3.59 -27.54
C GLY A 58 -6.07 4.62 -27.10
N TRP A 59 -7.05 4.22 -26.30
CA TRP A 59 -8.10 5.11 -25.80
C TRP A 59 -8.19 5.21 -24.27
N THR A 60 -7.68 4.26 -23.47
CA THR A 60 -7.67 4.38 -21.99
C THR A 60 -6.65 3.46 -21.30
N CYS A 61 -5.34 3.62 -21.51
CA CYS A 61 -4.33 2.84 -20.77
C CYS A 61 -3.42 3.74 -19.92
N SER A 62 -4.00 4.47 -18.97
CA SER A 62 -3.23 4.75 -17.76
C SER A 62 -3.14 3.43 -16.99
N HIS A 63 -2.01 2.73 -17.12
CA HIS A 63 -1.76 1.50 -16.38
C HIS A 63 -1.68 1.83 -14.88
N TYR A 64 -2.75 1.59 -14.14
CA TYR A 64 -2.77 1.74 -12.68
C TYR A 64 -2.52 0.37 -12.04
N CYS A 65 -1.58 0.33 -11.10
CA CYS A 65 -1.46 -0.78 -10.16
C CYS A 65 -2.32 -0.46 -8.93
N SER A 66 -3.39 -1.24 -8.73
CA SER A 66 -4.14 -1.21 -7.49
C SER A 66 -3.27 -1.79 -6.38
N SER A 67 -2.97 -1.01 -5.35
CA SER A 67 -2.15 -1.47 -4.22
C SER A 67 -2.90 -1.35 -2.91
N ILE A 68 -2.63 -2.27 -1.99
CA ILE A 68 -3.12 -2.24 -0.61
C ILE A 68 -1.90 -2.03 0.28
N MET A 69 -1.89 -0.95 1.05
CA MET A 69 -0.82 -0.64 2.00
C MET A 69 -1.37 -0.64 3.41
N ALA A 70 -0.60 -1.16 4.37
CA ALA A 70 -0.89 -1.01 5.79
C ALA A 70 0.18 -0.18 6.48
N PHE A 71 -0.28 0.80 7.25
CA PHE A 71 0.54 1.74 8.02
C PHE A 71 0.36 1.46 9.51
N ALA A 72 1.48 1.38 10.23
CA ALA A 72 1.48 1.45 11.68
C ALA A 72 1.13 2.89 12.13
N PRO A 73 0.63 3.06 13.37
CA PRO A 73 0.22 4.37 13.86
C PRO A 73 1.37 5.37 14.06
N ASP A 74 2.62 4.90 14.02
CA ASP A 74 3.84 5.71 13.96
C ASP A 74 4.13 6.27 12.56
N GLY A 75 3.35 5.89 11.55
CA GLY A 75 3.53 6.28 10.14
C GLY A 75 4.41 5.33 9.34
N CYS A 76 4.93 4.25 9.93
CA CYS A 76 5.73 3.26 9.22
C CYS A 76 4.85 2.35 8.35
N LEU A 77 5.30 2.07 7.13
CA LEU A 77 4.63 1.13 6.25
C LEU A 77 5.04 -0.32 6.61
N ILE A 78 4.09 -1.10 7.12
CA ILE A 78 4.31 -2.45 7.68
C ILE A 78 3.88 -3.56 6.73
N PHE A 79 3.04 -3.26 5.73
CA PHE A 79 2.63 -4.19 4.70
C PHE A 79 2.31 -3.46 3.38
N CYS A 80 2.63 -4.09 2.26
CA CYS A 80 2.23 -3.64 0.93
C CYS A 80 1.97 -4.84 0.02
N SER A 81 0.84 -4.81 -0.68
CA SER A 81 0.49 -5.76 -1.74
C SER A 81 0.17 -4.97 -3.01
N LEU A 82 0.90 -5.27 -4.09
CA LEU A 82 0.71 -4.65 -5.40
C LEU A 82 -0.06 -5.62 -6.28
N HIS A 83 -1.25 -5.22 -6.73
CA HIS A 83 -2.00 -5.92 -7.75
C HIS A 83 -1.84 -5.19 -9.08
N ALA A 84 -1.04 -5.76 -9.98
CA ALA A 84 -0.92 -5.28 -11.34
C ALA A 84 -2.05 -5.89 -12.18
N THR A 85 -3.16 -5.17 -12.34
CA THR A 85 -4.16 -5.52 -13.35
C THR A 85 -3.73 -4.88 -14.66
N LEU A 86 -3.13 -5.66 -15.54
CA LEU A 86 -2.99 -5.27 -16.95
C LEU A 86 -4.39 -5.35 -17.57
N GLN A 87 -5.12 -4.23 -17.61
CA GLN A 87 -6.28 -4.06 -18.47
C GLN A 87 -5.92 -3.21 -19.68
#